data_AF-A0A6L2KLC5-F1
#
_entry.id   AF-A0A6L2KLC5-F1
#
_cell.length_a   1.000
_cell.length_b   1.000
_cell.length_c   1.000
_cell.angle_alpha   90.00
_cell.angle_beta   90.00
_cell.angle_gamma   90.00
#
_symmetry.space_group_name_H-M   'P 1'
#
loop_
_entity.id
_entity.type
_entity.pdbx_description
1 polymer ?
#
loop_
_entity_poly.entity_id
_entity_poly.type
_entity_poly.pdbx_seq_one_letter_code
_entity_poly.pdbx_strand_id
1 'polypeptide(L)'
;MKRICLIFVVLAILGSVRGDLKMGFYSSSCPNAEKIVQDYVNQRIPKVPFLAAALIRLHFHDCFVRNFYKEFALSMEKMGRIAVKTGSAGEIRRNCALVNS
;
A
#
# COMPACT_ATOMS: atom_id res chain seq x y z
N MET A 1 -28.13 -4.27 38.25
CA MET A 1 -27.08 -4.89 37.41
C MET A 1 -27.60 -5.39 36.06
N LYS A 2 -28.62 -6.26 35.99
CA LYS A 2 -29.15 -6.79 34.71
C LYS A 2 -29.70 -5.73 33.74
N ARG A 3 -30.44 -4.73 34.24
CA ARG A 3 -30.98 -3.61 33.44
C ARG A 3 -29.89 -2.66 32.92
N ILE A 4 -28.83 -2.46 33.70
CA ILE A 4 -27.67 -1.65 33.31
C ILE A 4 -26.92 -2.36 32.18
N CYS A 5 -26.74 -3.68 32.28
CA CYS A 5 -26.13 -4.49 31.22
C CYS A 5 -26.93 -4.44 29.91
N LEU A 6 -28.26 -4.50 29.99
CA LEU A 6 -29.15 -4.35 28.83
C LEU A 6 -29.00 -2.98 28.14
N ILE A 7 -28.86 -1.90 28.91
CA ILE A 7 -28.66 -0.55 28.36
C ILE A 7 -27.34 -0.45 27.60
N PHE A 8 -26.25 -1.00 28.15
CA PHE A 8 -24.93 -1.01 27.48
C PHE A 8 -24.94 -1.84 26.19
N VAL A 9 -25.66 -2.97 26.16
CA VAL A 9 -25.81 -3.80 24.96
C VAL A 9 -26.57 -3.05 23.86
N VAL A 10 -27.67 -2.36 24.21
CA VAL A 10 -28.46 -1.56 23.25
C VAL A 10 -27.65 -0.38 22.70
N LEU A 11 -26.86 0.30 23.54
CA LEU A 11 -26.01 1.41 23.12
C LEU A 11 -24.90 0.96 22.15
N ALA A 12 -24.34 -0.23 22.35
CA ALA A 12 -23.33 -0.80 21.45
C ALA A 12 -23.90 -1.18 20.07
N ILE A 13 -25.14 -1.64 20.02
CA ILE A 13 -25.82 -1.98 18.75
C ILE A 13 -26.16 -0.72 17.94
N LEU A 14 -26.54 0.37 18.62
CA LEU A 14 -26.82 1.68 17.98
C LEU A 14 -25.55 2.42 17.51
N GLY A 15 -24.38 2.08 18.03
CA GLY A 15 -23.10 2.76 17.76
C GLY A 15 -22.27 2.19 16.61
N SER A 16 -22.80 1.29 15.78
CA SER A 16 -22.03 0.68 14.70
C SER A 16 -21.87 1.64 13.51
N VAL A 17 -20.77 2.38 13.46
CA VAL A 17 -20.39 3.16 12.27
C VAL A 17 -19.77 2.22 11.25
N ARG A 18 -20.48 1.91 10.16
CA ARG A 18 -19.91 1.23 9.00
C ARG A 18 -19.09 2.25 8.21
N GLY A 19 -17.76 2.13 8.26
CA GLY A 19 -16.85 2.86 7.38
C GLY A 19 -16.78 2.20 6.00
N ASP A 20 -17.90 2.17 5.27
CA ASP A 20 -17.92 1.64 3.91
C ASP A 20 -17.33 2.65 2.92
N LEU A 21 -16.37 2.18 2.12
CA LEU A 21 -15.78 2.96 1.04
C LEU A 21 -16.74 3.00 -0.14
N LYS A 22 -16.95 4.18 -0.71
CA LYS A 22 -17.81 4.38 -1.88
C LYS A 22 -17.08 5.19 -2.95
N MET A 23 -17.14 4.73 -4.20
CA MET A 23 -16.67 5.52 -5.34
C MET A 23 -17.50 6.82 -5.46
N GLY A 24 -16.82 7.95 -5.68
CA GLY A 24 -17.48 9.25 -5.71
C GLY A 24 -18.02 9.70 -4.35
N PHE A 25 -17.41 9.27 -3.24
CA PHE A 25 -17.80 9.70 -1.89
C PHE A 25 -17.92 11.22 -1.75
N TYR A 26 -17.01 11.96 -2.41
CA TYR A 26 -17.00 13.43 -2.37
C TYR A 26 -17.89 14.10 -3.43
N SER A 27 -18.64 13.35 -4.24
CA SER A 27 -19.42 13.91 -5.36
C SER A 27 -20.41 15.01 -4.95
N SER A 28 -21.06 14.91 -3.79
CA SER A 28 -22.02 15.90 -3.29
C SER A 28 -21.37 17.03 -2.48
N SER A 29 -20.26 16.78 -1.79
CA SER A 29 -19.62 17.75 -0.89
C SER A 29 -18.50 18.54 -1.59
N CYS A 30 -17.69 17.86 -2.40
CA CYS A 30 -16.57 18.44 -3.14
C CYS A 30 -16.37 17.69 -4.48
N PRO A 31 -17.16 18.04 -5.52
CA PRO A 31 -17.20 17.29 -6.78
C PRO A 31 -15.87 17.29 -7.55
N ASN A 32 -15.00 18.27 -7.30
CA ASN A 32 -13.71 18.40 -7.98
C ASN A 32 -12.55 17.72 -7.24
N ALA A 33 -12.78 17.09 -6.08
CA ALA A 33 -11.71 16.53 -5.25
C ALA A 33 -10.85 15.52 -6.01
N GLU A 34 -11.48 14.53 -6.65
CA GLU A 34 -10.77 13.48 -7.40
C GLU A 34 -9.99 14.07 -8.60
N LYS A 35 -10.60 15.04 -9.30
CA LYS A 35 -9.99 15.73 -10.43
C LYS A 35 -8.75 16.54 -10.03
N ILE A 36 -8.83 17.29 -8.93
CA ILE A 36 -7.70 18.09 -8.43
C ILE A 36 -6.48 17.21 -8.13
N VAL A 37 -6.71 16.08 -7.46
CA VAL A 37 -5.64 15.12 -7.15
C VAL A 37 -5.06 14.54 -8.44
N GLN A 38 -5.92 14.15 -9.39
CA GLN A 38 -5.51 13.59 -10.68
C GLN A 38 -4.68 14.58 -11.50
N ASP A 39 -5.12 15.83 -11.61
CA ASP A 39 -4.43 16.89 -12.35
C ASP A 39 -3.04 17.16 -11.74
N TYR A 40 -2.94 17.24 -10.41
CA TYR A 40 -1.67 17.44 -9.72
C TYR A 40 -0.69 16.28 -9.95
N VAL A 41 -1.15 15.03 -9.82
CA VAL A 41 -0.33 13.84 -10.03
C VAL A 41 0.16 13.78 -11.47
N ASN A 42 -0.72 13.96 -12.45
CA ASN A 42 -0.39 13.94 -13.87
C ASN A 42 0.57 15.08 -14.26
N GLN A 43 0.44 16.25 -13.64
CA GLN A 43 1.36 17.36 -13.88
C GLN A 43 2.76 17.11 -13.28
N ARG A 44 2.84 16.39 -12.15
CA ARG A 44 4.07 16.27 -11.37
C ARG A 44 4.92 15.05 -11.73
N ILE A 45 4.32 13.91 -12.05
CA ILE A 45 5.04 12.68 -12.42
C ILE A 45 6.08 12.89 -13.56
N PRO A 46 5.76 13.52 -14.70
CA PRO A 46 6.74 13.70 -15.78
C PRO A 46 7.92 14.59 -15.37
N LYS A 47 7.73 15.48 -14.39
CA LYS A 47 8.81 16.31 -13.82
C LYS A 47 9.63 15.56 -12.77
N VAL A 48 9.01 14.59 -12.09
CA VAL A 48 9.59 13.85 -10.97
C VAL A 48 9.18 12.37 -11.05
N PRO A 49 9.85 11.55 -11.89
CA PRO A 49 9.41 10.18 -12.18
C PRO A 49 9.33 9.25 -10.96
N PHE A 50 10.20 9.45 -9.95
CA PHE A 50 10.18 8.64 -8.73
C PHE A 50 8.95 8.90 -7.84
N LEU A 51 8.23 10.01 -8.06
CA LEU A 51 7.10 10.41 -7.24
C LEU A 51 5.96 9.39 -7.28
N ALA A 52 5.70 8.77 -8.44
CA ALA A 52 4.67 7.73 -8.57
C ALA A 52 4.97 6.53 -7.65
N ALA A 53 6.20 6.02 -7.70
CA ALA A 53 6.65 4.92 -6.86
C ALA A 53 6.64 5.31 -5.36
N ALA A 54 7.02 6.54 -5.04
CA ALA A 54 7.02 7.04 -3.66
C ALA A 54 5.60 7.14 -3.09
N LEU A 55 4.63 7.66 -3.85
CA LEU A 55 3.22 7.76 -3.42
C LEU A 55 2.60 6.38 -3.18
N ILE A 56 2.86 5.43 -4.09
CA ILE A 56 2.39 4.04 -3.94
C ILE A 56 3.04 3.38 -2.71
N ARG A 57 4.36 3.56 -2.53
CA ARG A 57 5.08 3.04 -1.36
C ARG A 57 4.54 3.62 -0.05
N LEU A 58 4.25 4.93 -0.01
CA LEU A 58 3.67 5.58 1.15
C LEU A 58 2.28 5.01 1.46
N HIS A 59 1.42 4.82 0.45
CA HIS A 59 0.10 4.22 0.63
C HIS A 59 0.18 2.80 1.25
N PHE A 60 1.11 1.97 0.77
CA PHE A 60 1.33 0.65 1.37
C PHE A 60 1.92 0.73 2.77
N HIS A 61 2.81 1.69 3.03
CA HIS A 61 3.43 1.89 4.33
C HIS A 61 2.42 2.29 5.41
N ASP A 62 1.52 3.23 5.08
CA ASP A 62 0.50 3.73 6.00
C ASP A 62 -0.57 2.68 6.31
N CYS A 63 -0.90 1.82 5.34
CA CYS A 63 -2.01 0.87 5.48
C CYS A 63 -1.62 -0.50 6.06
N PHE A 64 -0.35 -0.91 5.97
CA PHE A 64 0.11 -2.26 6.36
C PHE A 64 1.05 -2.31 7.58
N VAL A 65 1.11 -1.27 8.41
CA VAL A 65 2.12 -1.08 9.48
C VAL A 65 2.35 -2.30 10.41
N ARG A 66 1.37 -3.20 10.62
CA ARG A 66 1.55 -4.35 11.54
C ARG A 66 2.24 -5.58 10.93
N ASN A 67 2.06 -5.86 9.64
CA ASN A 67 2.63 -7.05 8.98
C ASN A 67 3.40 -6.75 7.69
N PHE A 68 3.42 -5.49 7.22
CA PHE A 68 4.06 -5.09 5.98
C PHE A 68 5.51 -5.55 5.89
N TYR A 69 6.33 -5.22 6.89
CA TYR A 69 7.76 -5.46 6.82
C TYR A 69 8.08 -6.95 6.75
N LYS A 70 7.28 -7.79 7.41
CA LYS A 70 7.43 -9.25 7.36
C LYS A 70 7.09 -9.78 5.96
N GLU A 71 5.93 -9.41 5.42
CA GLU A 71 5.48 -9.86 4.10
C GLU A 71 6.33 -9.27 2.96
N PHE A 72 6.78 -8.03 3.12
CA PHE A 72 7.71 -7.37 2.20
C PHE A 72 9.06 -8.06 2.20
N ALA A 73 9.64 -8.36 3.37
CA ALA A 73 10.90 -9.10 3.45
C ALA A 73 10.80 -10.49 2.80
N LEU A 74 9.72 -11.23 3.07
CA LEU A 74 9.46 -12.53 2.44
C LEU A 74 9.29 -12.41 0.91
N SER A 75 8.65 -11.34 0.44
CA SER A 75 8.47 -11.08 -0.99
C SER A 75 9.79 -10.74 -1.68
N MET A 76 10.65 -9.92 -1.06
CA MET A 76 11.97 -9.61 -1.59
C MET A 76 12.87 -10.85 -1.63
N GLU A 77 12.80 -11.71 -0.59
CA GLU A 77 13.53 -12.99 -0.57
C GLU A 77 13.07 -13.91 -1.72
N LYS A 78 11.75 -14.04 -1.93
CA LYS A 78 11.21 -14.84 -3.05
C LYS A 78 11.60 -14.28 -4.41
N MET A 79 11.49 -12.96 -4.61
CA MET A 79 11.89 -12.32 -5.88
C MET A 79 13.38 -12.45 -6.15
N GLY A 80 14.22 -12.33 -5.11
CA GLY A 80 15.65 -12.54 -5.21
C GLY A 80 16.05 -13.96 -5.60
N ARG A 81 15.13 -14.94 -5.55
CA ARG A 81 15.35 -16.33 -5.98
C ARG A 81 14.78 -16.64 -7.36
N ILE A 82 14.03 -15.73 -7.99
CA ILE A 82 13.47 -15.97 -9.32
C ILE A 82 14.61 -15.93 -10.35
N ALA A 83 14.69 -16.99 -11.17
CA ALA A 83 15.64 -17.10 -12.28
C ALA A 83 17.12 -16.94 -11.91
N VAL A 84 17.49 -17.11 -10.63
CA VAL A 84 18.90 -17.14 -10.23
C VAL A 84 19.52 -18.42 -10.75
N LYS A 85 20.63 -18.28 -11.49
CA LYS A 85 21.40 -19.42 -11.97
C LYS A 85 22.09 -20.12 -10.80
N THR A 86 21.74 -21.37 -10.54
CA THR A 86 22.33 -22.19 -9.45
C THR A 86 23.17 -23.35 -10.01
N GLY A 87 24.09 -23.89 -9.20
CA GLY A 87 24.93 -25.02 -9.59
C GLY A 87 25.92 -24.66 -10.71
N SER A 88 26.15 -25.59 -11.64
CA SER A 88 27.06 -25.41 -12.78
C SER A 88 26.58 -24.38 -13.81
N ALA A 89 25.31 -23.96 -13.74
CA ALA A 89 24.78 -22.90 -14.59
C ALA A 89 25.05 -21.50 -14.01
N GLY A 90 25.40 -21.39 -12.72
CA GLY A 90 25.69 -20.13 -12.04
C GLY A 90 27.16 -19.69 -12.20
N GLU A 91 27.40 -18.39 -12.08
CA GLU A 91 28.77 -17.83 -12.00
C GLU A 91 28.93 -16.92 -10.79
N ILE A 92 30.10 -16.96 -10.16
CA ILE A 92 30.43 -16.06 -9.06
C ILE A 92 30.95 -14.75 -9.64
N ARG A 93 30.12 -13.71 -9.59
CA ARG A 93 30.54 -12.36 -9.98
C ARG A 93 31.44 -11.78 -8.89
N ARG A 94 32.70 -11.48 -9.24
CA ARG A 94 33.62 -10.77 -8.34
C ARG A 94 33.26 -9.29 -8.18
N ASN A 95 32.56 -8.72 -9.15
CA ASN A 95 32.03 -7.36 -9.10
C ASN A 95 30.57 -7.34 -9.59
N CYS A 96 29.64 -7.02 -8.69
CA CYS A 96 28.21 -6.98 -8.99
C CYS A 96 27.80 -5.75 -9.82
N ALA A 97 28.65 -4.71 -9.91
CA ALA A 97 28.35 -3.46 -10.60
C ALA A 97 28.59 -3.52 -12.12
N LEU A 98 29.29 -4.54 -12.63
CA LEU A 98 29.70 -4.63 -14.04
C LEU A 98 28.97 -5.77 -14.75
N VAL A 99 28.13 -5.48 -15.74
CA VAL A 99 27.53 -6.51 -16.60
C VAL A 99 28.66 -7.24 -17.33
N ASN A 100 28.70 -8.58 -17.24
CA ASN A 100 29.70 -9.36 -17.97
C ASN A 100 29.51 -9.12 -19.47
N SER A 101 30.62 -8.79 -20.15
CA SER A 101 30.69 -8.64 -21.61
C SER A 101 30.70 -9.99 -22.32
#